data_AF-A0A530GGU2-F1
#
_entry.id   AF-A0A530GGU2-F1
#
_cell.length_a   1.000
_cell.length_b   1.000
_cell.length_c   1.000
_cell.angle_alpha   90.00
_cell.angle_beta   90.00
_cell.angle_gamma   90.00
#
_symmetry.space_group_name_H-M   'P 1'
#
loop_
_entity.id
_entity.type
_entity.pdbx_description
1 polymer ?
#
loop_
_entity_poly.entity_id
_entity_poly.type
_entity_poly.pdbx_seq_one_letter_code
_entity_poly.pdbx_strand_id
1 'polypeptide(L)'
;LLALHLRGMFICFVLAAGLIVIFMTRINRNLRERDAYLADLRQRSAEEDHIVRMGLLASGAAHELGTPLSTISVILSDWRQMQGVKRNRELAEDVAEMQAQIERCKSIVTGILMSSGQARGEGTI
;
A
#
# COMPACT_ATOMS: atom_id res chain seq x y z
N LEU A 1 -52.13 26.26 46.56
CA LEU A 1 -52.09 26.14 45.07
C LEU A 1 -50.68 26.34 44.51
N LEU A 2 -50.07 27.52 44.69
CA LEU A 2 -48.71 27.83 44.19
C LEU A 2 -47.61 26.84 44.65
N ALA A 3 -47.56 26.49 45.94
CA ALA A 3 -46.54 25.56 46.46
C ALA A 3 -46.64 24.13 45.87
N LEU A 4 -47.86 23.67 45.56
CA LEU A 4 -48.08 22.35 44.97
C LEU A 4 -47.67 22.34 43.49
N HIS A 5 -48.00 23.42 42.77
CA HIS A 5 -47.57 23.62 41.38
C HIS A 5 -46.05 23.73 41.26
N LEU A 6 -45.40 24.48 42.16
CA LEU A 6 -43.95 24.64 42.19
C LEU A 6 -43.23 23.31 42.44
N ARG A 7 -43.78 22.48 43.34
CA ARG A 7 -43.27 21.13 43.61
C ARG A 7 -43.46 20.19 42.41
N GLY A 8 -44.61 20.26 41.74
CA GLY A 8 -44.87 19.50 40.51
C GLY A 8 -43.91 19.87 39.37
N MET A 9 -43.70 21.17 39.13
CA MET A 9 -42.76 21.66 38.13
C MET A 9 -41.33 21.22 38.43
N PHE A 10 -40.92 21.27 39.70
CA PHE A 10 -39.60 20.79 40.12
C PHE A 10 -39.41 19.29 39.85
N ILE A 11 -40.41 18.46 40.17
CA ILE A 11 -40.38 17.02 39.90
C ILE A 11 -40.30 16.76 38.39
N CYS A 12 -41.13 17.42 37.58
CA CYS A 12 -41.08 17.30 36.12
C CYS A 12 -39.71 17.70 35.56
N PHE A 13 -39.12 18.79 36.07
CA PHE A 13 -37.81 19.24 35.65
C PHE A 13 -36.72 18.22 35.98
N VAL A 14 -36.72 17.68 37.21
CA VAL A 14 -35.74 16.66 37.63
C VAL A 14 -35.88 15.38 36.79
N LEU A 15 -37.12 14.94 36.52
CA LEU A 15 -37.37 13.78 35.67
C LEU A 15 -36.89 14.00 34.23
N ALA A 16 -37.22 15.15 33.64
CA ALA A 16 -36.79 15.49 32.28
C ALA A 16 -35.27 15.60 32.17
N ALA A 17 -34.63 16.33 33.11
CA ALA A 17 -33.17 16.47 33.15
C ALA A 17 -32.48 15.12 33.34
N GLY A 18 -32.96 14.27 34.24
CA GLY A 18 -32.42 12.92 34.45
C GLY A 18 -32.53 12.05 33.20
N LEU A 19 -33.69 12.06 32.53
CA LEU A 19 -33.89 11.37 31.26
C LEU A 19 -32.90 11.86 30.19
N ILE A 20 -32.78 13.19 30.03
CA ILE A 20 -31.87 13.79 29.06
C ILE A 20 -30.43 13.35 29.34
N VAL A 21 -29.95 13.40 30.58
CA VAL A 21 -28.58 12.98 30.94
C VAL A 21 -28.36 11.50 30.62
N ILE A 22 -29.31 10.62 30.94
CA ILE A 22 -29.21 9.18 30.64
C ILE A 22 -29.15 8.95 29.12
N PHE A 23 -30.04 9.58 28.35
CA PHE A 23 -30.06 9.43 26.90
C PHE A 23 -28.79 10.00 26.26
N MET A 24 -28.38 11.21 26.65
CA MET A 24 -27.20 11.88 26.12
C MET A 24 -25.92 11.09 26.39
N THR A 25 -25.77 10.53 27.59
CA THR A 25 -24.62 9.68 27.95
C THR A 25 -24.61 8.37 27.18
N ARG A 26 -25.77 7.71 27.02
CA ARG A 26 -25.91 6.50 26.19
C ARG A 26 -25.59 6.76 24.72
N ILE A 27 -26.10 7.84 24.15
CA ILE A 27 -25.85 8.24 22.75
C ILE A 27 -24.35 8.53 22.56
N ASN A 28 -23.74 9.31 23.44
CA ASN A 28 -22.31 9.61 23.35
C ASN A 28 -21.45 8.35 23.50
N ARG A 29 -21.83 7.40 24.37
CA ARG A 29 -21.10 6.14 24.50
C ARG A 29 -21.19 5.30 23.22
N ASN A 30 -22.39 5.17 22.65
CA ASN A 30 -22.61 4.44 21.41
C ASN A 30 -21.87 5.09 20.22
N LEU A 31 -21.89 6.42 20.13
CA LEU A 31 -21.12 7.16 19.12
C LEU A 31 -19.62 6.91 19.26
N ARG A 32 -19.07 6.97 20.49
CA ARG A 32 -17.66 6.68 20.74
C ARG A 32 -17.27 5.24 20.39
N GLU A 33 -18.12 4.27 20.68
CA GLU A 33 -17.91 2.87 20.31
C GLU A 33 -17.92 2.69 18.78
N ARG A 34 -18.85 3.33 18.07
CA ARG A 34 -18.90 3.31 16.59
C ARG A 34 -17.72 4.04 15.96
N ASP A 35 -17.33 5.19 16.49
CA ASP A 35 -16.20 5.98 15.99
C ASP A 35 -14.89 5.23 16.20
N ALA A 36 -14.71 4.54 17.34
CA ALA A 36 -13.56 3.68 17.59
C ALA A 36 -13.52 2.49 16.62
N TYR A 37 -14.67 1.87 16.34
CA TYR A 37 -14.76 0.79 15.35
C TYR A 37 -14.46 1.28 13.93
N LEU A 38 -14.99 2.44 13.53
CA LEU A 38 -14.70 3.05 12.23
C LEU A 38 -13.24 3.51 12.12
N ALA A 39 -12.64 3.97 13.22
CA ALA A 39 -11.22 4.30 13.28
C ALA A 39 -10.35 3.05 13.12
N ASP A 40 -10.69 1.94 13.76
CA ASP A 40 -9.99 0.66 13.60
C ASP A 40 -10.07 0.16 12.15
N LEU A 41 -11.26 0.20 11.53
CA LEU A 41 -11.42 -0.16 10.12
C LEU A 41 -10.63 0.76 9.18
N ARG A 42 -10.63 2.08 9.43
CA ARG A 42 -9.84 3.03 8.64
C ARG A 42 -8.34 2.82 8.82
N GLN A 43 -7.88 2.47 10.02
CA GLN A 43 -6.47 2.22 10.27
C GLN A 43 -5.99 0.97 9.55
N ARG A 44 -6.80 -0.10 9.54
CA ARG A 44 -6.54 -1.30 8.73
C ARG A 44 -6.53 -0.99 7.22
N SER A 45 -7.48 -0.20 6.74
CA SER A 45 -7.52 0.20 5.33
C SER A 45 -6.35 1.13 4.94
N ALA A 46 -5.89 1.98 5.85
CA ALA A 46 -4.73 2.85 5.62
C ALA A 46 -3.40 2.07 5.58
N GLU A 47 -3.28 0.95 6.29
CA GLU A 47 -2.14 0.02 6.16
C GLU A 47 -2.15 -0.72 4.81
N GLU A 48 -3.32 -1.10 4.29
CA GLU A 48 -3.43 -1.73 2.96
C GLU A 48 -3.09 -0.76 1.80
N ASP A 49 -3.49 0.51 1.90
CA ASP A 49 -3.30 1.49 0.83
C ASP A 49 -1.82 1.83 0.56
N HIS A 50 -0.95 1.68 1.57
CA HIS A 50 0.48 1.98 1.43
C HIS A 50 1.22 0.89 0.65
N ILE A 51 0.85 -0.38 0.83
CA ILE A 51 1.46 -1.51 0.12
C ILE A 51 1.03 -1.51 -1.35
N VAL A 52 -0.26 -1.21 -1.63
CA VAL A 52 -0.80 -1.19 -2.99
C VAL A 52 -0.19 -0.07 -3.85
N ARG A 53 -0.03 1.14 -3.30
CA ARG A 53 0.61 2.25 -4.02
C ARG A 53 2.10 2.02 -4.29
N MET A 54 2.83 1.40 -3.35
CA MET A 54 4.23 1.02 -3.59
C MET A 54 4.34 -0.06 -4.67
N GLY A 55 3.45 -1.07 -4.66
CA GLY A 55 3.45 -2.14 -5.65
C GLY A 55 3.17 -1.66 -7.08
N LEU A 56 2.28 -0.67 -7.25
CA LEU A 56 1.98 -0.09 -8.57
C LEU A 56 3.16 0.71 -9.14
N LEU A 57 3.82 1.53 -8.33
CA LEU A 57 5.00 2.28 -8.76
C LEU A 57 6.18 1.35 -9.06
N ALA A 58 6.39 0.34 -8.22
CA ALA A 58 7.43 -0.66 -8.40
C ALA A 58 7.21 -1.50 -9.67
N SER A 59 5.99 -1.95 -9.94
CA SER A 59 5.64 -2.68 -11.16
C SER A 59 5.76 -1.81 -12.41
N GLY A 60 5.38 -0.53 -12.35
CA GLY A 60 5.52 0.40 -13.46
C GLY A 60 6.98 0.64 -13.83
N ALA A 61 7.81 0.96 -12.83
CA ALA A 61 9.26 1.12 -13.03
C ALA A 61 9.92 -0.17 -13.54
N ALA A 62 9.54 -1.33 -13.00
CA ALA A 62 10.07 -2.61 -13.44
C ALA A 62 9.69 -2.93 -14.90
N HIS A 63 8.46 -2.62 -15.32
CA HIS A 63 8.01 -2.82 -16.70
C HIS A 63 8.74 -1.89 -17.68
N GLU A 64 8.87 -0.61 -17.35
CA GLU A 64 9.58 0.38 -18.18
C GLU A 64 11.08 0.09 -18.30
N LEU A 65 11.71 -0.49 -17.27
CA LEU A 65 13.12 -0.90 -17.29
C LEU A 65 13.36 -2.24 -18.00
N GLY A 66 12.35 -3.11 -18.11
CA GLY A 66 12.48 -4.41 -18.77
C GLY A 66 12.82 -4.30 -20.26
N THR A 67 12.20 -3.35 -20.95
CA THR A 67 12.44 -3.07 -22.38
C THR A 67 13.88 -2.62 -22.67
N PRO A 68 14.44 -1.55 -22.05
CA PRO A 68 15.82 -1.14 -22.30
C PRO A 68 16.85 -2.19 -21.89
N LEU A 69 16.65 -2.93 -20.79
CA LEU A 69 17.54 -4.03 -20.40
C LEU A 69 17.55 -5.17 -21.43
N SER A 70 16.39 -5.49 -22.01
CA SER A 70 16.29 -6.50 -23.08
C SER A 70 17.01 -6.02 -24.35
N THR A 71 16.82 -4.76 -24.73
CA THR A 71 17.53 -4.14 -25.86
C THR A 71 19.05 -4.19 -25.69
N ILE A 72 19.56 -3.76 -24.52
CA ILE A 72 21.02 -3.78 -24.25
C ILE A 72 21.55 -5.22 -24.27
N SER A 73 20.80 -6.18 -23.70
CA SER A 73 21.18 -7.59 -23.71
C SER A 73 21.34 -8.16 -25.13
N VAL A 74 20.43 -7.79 -26.05
CA VAL A 74 20.54 -8.18 -27.46
C VAL A 74 21.76 -7.54 -28.11
N ILE A 75 21.98 -6.23 -27.92
CA ILE A 75 23.13 -5.51 -28.46
C ILE A 75 24.45 -6.14 -28.00
N LEU A 76 24.58 -6.47 -26.71
CA LEU A 76 25.77 -7.14 -26.17
C LEU A 76 25.96 -8.54 -26.77
N SER A 77 24.87 -9.27 -26.99
CA SER A 77 24.89 -10.57 -27.66
C SER A 77 25.41 -10.46 -29.10
N ASP A 78 25.01 -9.42 -29.82
CA ASP A 78 25.48 -9.13 -31.18
C ASP A 78 26.96 -8.75 -31.19
N TRP A 79 27.40 -7.89 -30.27
CA TRP A 79 28.81 -7.51 -30.13
C TRP A 79 29.70 -8.71 -29.85
N ARG A 80 29.25 -9.65 -29.01
CA ARG A 80 29.97 -10.90 -28.73
C ARG A 80 30.18 -11.75 -29.98
N GLN A 81 29.34 -11.60 -31.00
CA GLN A 81 29.49 -12.31 -32.27
C GLN A 81 30.45 -11.64 -33.26
N MET A 82 30.73 -10.34 -33.09
CA MET A 82 31.60 -9.56 -33.98
C MET A 82 33.06 -10.04 -33.92
N GLN A 83 33.70 -10.16 -35.08
CA GLN A 83 35.10 -10.63 -35.17
C GLN A 83 36.08 -9.72 -34.42
N GLY A 84 35.85 -8.41 -34.41
CA GLY A 84 36.69 -7.44 -33.68
C GLY A 84 36.72 -7.70 -32.17
N VAL A 85 35.57 -8.07 -31.59
CA VAL A 85 35.45 -8.44 -30.18
C VAL A 85 36.07 -9.81 -29.94
N LYS A 86 35.75 -10.82 -30.76
CA LYS A 86 36.30 -12.19 -30.60
C LYS A 86 37.83 -12.25 -30.69
N ARG A 87 38.44 -11.36 -31.47
CA ARG A 87 39.89 -11.34 -31.71
C ARG A 87 40.65 -10.63 -30.60
N ASN A 88 39.99 -9.79 -29.81
CA ASN A 88 40.55 -9.13 -28.63
C ASN A 88 40.01 -9.78 -27.36
N ARG A 89 40.86 -10.55 -26.68
CA ARG A 89 40.47 -11.29 -25.48
C ARG A 89 39.99 -10.38 -24.34
N GLU A 90 40.63 -9.24 -24.13
CA GLU A 90 40.24 -8.27 -23.10
C GLU A 90 38.83 -7.72 -23.39
N LEU A 91 38.57 -7.29 -24.63
CA LEU A 91 37.25 -6.79 -25.03
C LEU A 91 36.16 -7.87 -24.97
N ALA A 92 36.51 -9.13 -25.25
CA ALA A 92 35.59 -10.25 -25.11
C ALA A 92 35.24 -10.54 -23.64
N GLU A 93 36.21 -10.41 -22.73
CA GLU A 93 36.00 -10.54 -21.28
C GLU A 93 35.12 -9.39 -20.76
N ASP A 94 35.36 -8.14 -21.18
CA ASP A 94 34.52 -6.98 -20.82
C ASP A 94 33.07 -7.13 -21.29
N VAL A 95 32.85 -7.59 -22.53
CA VAL A 95 31.49 -7.83 -23.06
C VAL A 95 30.79 -8.95 -22.29
N ALA A 96 31.50 -9.99 -21.88
CA ALA A 96 30.94 -11.05 -21.05
C ALA A 96 30.53 -10.54 -19.67
N GLU A 97 31.35 -9.69 -19.03
CA GLU A 97 31.03 -9.07 -17.74
C GLU A 97 29.82 -8.15 -17.86
N MET A 98 29.76 -7.28 -18.88
CA MET A 98 28.60 -6.43 -19.15
C MET A 98 27.32 -7.25 -19.31
N GLN A 99 27.40 -8.39 -20.02
CA GLN A 99 26.26 -9.27 -20.22
C GLN A 99 25.80 -9.92 -18.89
N ALA A 100 26.73 -10.30 -18.02
CA ALA A 100 26.42 -10.83 -16.69
C ALA A 100 25.72 -9.78 -15.79
N GLN A 101 26.15 -8.52 -15.84
CA GLN A 101 25.50 -7.43 -15.08
C GLN A 101 24.09 -7.14 -15.58
N ILE A 102 23.86 -7.17 -16.90
CA ILE A 102 22.52 -6.97 -17.47
C ILE A 102 21.56 -8.10 -17.06
N GLU A 103 22.03 -9.36 -17.06
CA GLU A 103 21.21 -10.49 -16.57
C GLU A 103 20.90 -10.37 -15.07
N ARG A 104 21.85 -9.89 -14.26
CA ARG A 104 21.59 -9.58 -12.85
C ARG A 104 20.53 -8.49 -12.68
N CYS A 105 20.63 -7.40 -13.45
CA CYS A 105 19.63 -6.34 -13.45
C CYS A 105 18.23 -6.86 -13.83
N LYS A 106 18.13 -7.68 -14.87
CA LYS A 106 16.86 -8.32 -15.27
C LYS A 106 16.28 -9.15 -14.12
N SER A 107 17.10 -9.99 -13.47
CA SER A 107 16.66 -10.82 -12.36
C SER A 107 16.08 -10.00 -11.20
N ILE A 108 16.74 -8.89 -10.82
CA ILE A 108 16.25 -7.98 -9.78
C ILE A 108 14.90 -7.38 -10.17
N VAL A 109 14.80 -6.85 -11.40
CA VAL A 109 13.59 -6.22 -11.93
C VAL A 109 12.42 -7.22 -12.00
N THR A 110 12.67 -8.45 -12.45
CA THR A 110 11.67 -9.53 -12.46
C THR A 110 11.25 -9.91 -11.04
N GLY A 111 12.18 -9.95 -10.08
CA GLY A 111 11.86 -10.18 -8.66
C GLY A 111 10.91 -9.13 -8.10
N ILE A 112 11.13 -7.85 -8.44
CA ILE A 112 10.24 -6.73 -8.04
C ILE A 112 8.84 -6.90 -8.64
N LEU A 113 8.74 -7.27 -9.93
CA LEU A 113 7.46 -7.55 -10.62
C LEU A 113 6.68 -8.68 -9.93
N MET A 114 7.35 -9.79 -9.61
CA MET A 114 6.73 -10.95 -8.97
C MET A 114 6.27 -10.63 -7.55
N SER A 115 7.10 -9.96 -6.75
CA SER A 115 6.74 -9.55 -5.38
C SER A 115 5.58 -8.55 -5.37
N SER A 116 5.54 -7.64 -6.34
CA SER A 116 4.43 -6.68 -6.50
C SER A 116 3.14 -7.38 -6.95
N GLY A 117 3.23 -8.47 -7.72
CA GLY A 117 2.11 -9.31 -8.11
C GLY A 117 1.55 -10.16 -6.97
N GLN A 118 2.41 -10.70 -6.09
CA GLN A 118 1.96 -11.47 -4.91
C GLN A 118 1.21 -10.62 -3.90
N ALA A 119 1.67 -9.38 -3.64
CA ALA A 119 0.96 -8.43 -2.79
C ALA A 119 -0.46 -8.10 -3.29
N ARG A 120 -0.75 -8.28 -4.58
CA ARG A 120 -2.12 -8.15 -5.14
C ARG A 120 -2.97 -9.41 -4.96
N GLY A 121 -2.35 -10.59 -4.90
CA GLY A 121 -3.06 -11.89 -4.81
C GLY A 121 -3.59 -12.20 -3.42
N GLU A 122 -2.95 -11.67 -2.37
CA GLU A 122 -3.34 -11.91 -0.97
C GLU A 122 -4.64 -11.19 -0.55
N GLY A 123 -5.05 -10.13 -1.26
CA GLY A 123 -6.29 -9.40 -0.99
C GLY A 123 -7.56 -9.94 -1.67
N THR A 124 -7.47 -11.10 -2.36
CA THR A 124 -8.60 -11.66 -3.14
C THR A 124 -9.19 -12.96 -2.54
N ILE A 125 -8.93 -13.27 -1.26
CA ILE A 125 -9.52 -14.44 -0.58
C ILE A 125 -10.51 -14.01 0.50
#